data_AF-A0A0J6YTM3-F1
#
_entry.id   AF-A0A0J6YTM3-F1
#
_cell.length_a   1.000
_cell.length_b   1.000
_cell.length_c   1.000
_cell.angle_alpha   90.00
_cell.angle_beta   90.00
_cell.angle_gamma   90.00
#
_symmetry.space_group_name_H-M   'P 1'
#
loop_
_entity.id
_entity.type
_entity.pdbx_description
1 polymer ?
#
loop_
_entity_poly.entity_id
_entity_poly.type
_entity_poly.pdbx_seq_one_letter_code
_entity_poly.pdbx_strand_id
1 'polypeptide(L)'
;MATARTHRVSKVVLLENLTGDWPSELALERSEADLVFNDRAGFNLTVAVVLLNELEPKPLRPHMAGTWLARREFKVSPEVDETSFSPEPLTNEIREYFGLPTGVLRYVSVEGVLDEESLSDAVRVYLDEEVLNLLLARPNDSAAVQMQIELAVQATESVAAAIAKELFNGAVPSAEALEPAPAARRFYENLARTLDVDLADVLELAANQLPTLRAQLEAVFGMQAATATALKEK
;
A
#
# COMPACT_ATOMS: atom_id res chain seq x y z
N MET A 1 -21.46 3.83 8.93
CA MET A 1 -21.14 4.59 7.71
C MET A 1 -22.00 4.04 6.57
N ALA A 2 -22.89 4.84 5.98
CA ALA A 2 -23.78 4.39 4.93
C ALA A 2 -23.09 4.59 3.56
N THR A 3 -22.67 3.51 2.91
CA THR A 3 -22.13 3.56 1.55
C THR A 3 -23.26 3.41 0.55
N ALA A 4 -23.63 4.50 -0.11
CA ALA A 4 -24.59 4.48 -1.21
C ALA A 4 -23.94 3.81 -2.43
N ARG A 5 -24.32 2.57 -2.71
CA ARG A 5 -23.79 1.74 -3.81
C ARG A 5 -24.43 2.05 -5.17
N THR A 6 -24.95 3.27 -5.38
CA THR A 6 -25.92 3.57 -6.45
C THR A 6 -25.55 4.71 -7.39
N HIS A 7 -24.39 5.36 -7.21
CA HIS A 7 -23.97 6.44 -8.12
C HIS A 7 -22.63 6.10 -8.79
N ARG A 8 -22.71 5.71 -10.07
CA ARG A 8 -21.54 5.58 -10.93
C ARG A 8 -21.24 6.96 -11.52
N VAL A 9 -20.15 7.57 -11.07
CA VAL A 9 -19.60 8.78 -11.68
C VAL A 9 -18.60 8.35 -12.76
N SER A 10 -18.64 9.01 -13.92
CA SER A 10 -17.70 8.77 -15.01
C SER A 10 -17.40 10.10 -15.70
N LYS A 11 -16.14 10.34 -16.05
CA LYS A 11 -15.71 11.56 -16.73
C LYS A 11 -14.80 11.19 -17.90
N VAL A 12 -15.04 11.83 -19.04
CA VAL A 12 -14.13 11.77 -20.18
C VAL A 12 -13.03 12.79 -19.93
N VAL A 13 -11.79 12.31 -19.89
CA VAL A 13 -10.59 13.11 -19.60
C VAL A 13 -9.73 13.34 -20.84
N LEU A 14 -9.96 12.55 -21.89
CA LEU A 14 -9.34 12.76 -23.20
C LEU A 14 -10.34 12.38 -24.30
N LEU A 15 -10.43 13.22 -25.33
CA LEU A 15 -11.19 12.95 -26.54
C LEU A 15 -10.40 13.47 -27.74
N GLU A 16 -9.88 12.55 -28.55
CA GLU A 16 -9.05 12.89 -29.72
C GLU A 16 -9.44 12.08 -30.96
N ASN A 17 -9.16 12.64 -32.14
CA ASN A 17 -9.39 11.99 -33.43
C ASN A 17 -8.19 11.11 -33.81
N LEU A 18 -8.47 9.92 -34.37
CA LEU A 18 -7.49 8.95 -34.91
C LEU A 18 -6.84 9.40 -36.22
N THR A 19 -6.26 10.59 -36.24
CA THR A 19 -5.67 11.18 -37.46
C THR A 19 -4.19 11.56 -37.32
N GLY A 20 -3.51 11.23 -36.21
CA GLY A 20 -2.10 11.62 -35.98
C GLY A 20 -1.33 10.70 -35.04
N ASP A 21 -0.14 11.15 -34.64
CA ASP A 21 0.70 10.53 -33.61
C ASP A 21 0.03 10.64 -32.24
N TRP A 22 0.00 9.54 -31.50
CA TRP A 22 -0.62 9.46 -30.18
C TRP A 22 0.45 9.59 -29.10
N PRO A 23 0.18 10.34 -28.03
CA PRO A 23 1.11 10.40 -26.92
C PRO A 23 1.24 9.01 -26.27
N SER A 24 2.47 8.59 -25.98
CA SER A 24 2.74 7.37 -25.23
C SER A 24 2.33 7.48 -23.76
N GLU A 25 2.18 8.71 -23.27
CA GLU A 25 1.86 9.05 -21.89
C GLU A 25 0.77 10.12 -21.82
N LEU A 26 -0.18 9.94 -20.91
CA LEU A 26 -1.23 10.91 -20.65
C LEU A 26 -1.14 11.35 -19.19
N ALA A 27 -0.83 12.64 -18.98
CA ALA A 27 -0.91 13.23 -17.66
C ALA A 27 -2.38 13.44 -17.27
N LEU A 28 -2.78 12.91 -16.11
CA LEU A 28 -4.13 13.09 -15.57
C LEU A 28 -4.10 14.12 -14.44
N GLU A 29 -4.77 15.24 -14.63
CA GLU A 29 -4.95 16.23 -13.57
C GLU A 29 -6.09 15.81 -12.63
N ARG A 30 -5.78 15.65 -11.33
CA ARG A 30 -6.77 15.21 -10.33
C ARG A 30 -7.97 16.14 -10.21
N SER A 31 -7.76 17.44 -10.45
CA SER A 31 -8.78 18.48 -10.46
C SER A 31 -9.85 18.26 -11.54
N GLU A 32 -9.52 17.58 -12.64
CA GLU A 32 -10.47 17.35 -13.71
C GLU A 32 -11.60 16.43 -13.26
N ALA A 33 -11.31 15.35 -12.55
CA ALA A 33 -12.33 14.39 -12.13
C ALA A 33 -12.23 14.10 -10.63
N ASP A 34 -12.40 15.12 -9.79
CA ASP A 34 -12.22 15.06 -8.33
C ASP A 34 -12.88 13.82 -7.69
N LEU A 35 -14.16 13.57 -7.98
CA LEU A 35 -14.91 12.43 -7.45
C LEU A 35 -14.47 11.04 -7.97
N VAL A 36 -13.66 10.99 -9.03
CA VAL A 36 -13.16 9.75 -9.63
C VAL A 36 -11.69 9.53 -9.26
N PHE A 37 -10.87 10.57 -9.36
CA PHE A 37 -9.43 10.50 -9.14
C PHE A 37 -9.03 10.59 -7.67
N ASN A 38 -9.88 11.13 -6.79
CA ASN A 38 -9.67 11.12 -5.34
C ASN A 38 -10.48 10.03 -4.63
N ASP A 39 -11.01 9.04 -5.36
CA ASP A 39 -11.61 7.86 -4.74
C ASP A 39 -10.52 6.99 -4.08
N ARG A 40 -10.67 6.77 -2.77
CA ARG A 40 -9.78 5.95 -1.96
C ARG A 40 -9.85 4.46 -2.30
N ALA A 41 -10.85 4.00 -3.03
CA ALA A 41 -10.94 2.64 -3.54
C ALA A 41 -10.29 2.47 -4.93
N GLY A 42 -9.82 3.56 -5.53
CA GLY A 42 -9.34 3.60 -6.91
C GLY A 42 -10.46 3.79 -7.93
N PHE A 43 -10.14 3.61 -9.20
CA PHE A 43 -11.06 3.85 -10.31
C PHE A 43 -10.82 2.89 -11.49
N ASN A 44 -11.82 2.80 -12.38
CA ASN A 44 -11.69 2.08 -13.65
C ASN A 44 -11.44 3.07 -14.79
N LEU A 45 -10.38 2.87 -15.55
CA LEU A 45 -10.07 3.63 -16.75
C LEU A 45 -10.54 2.82 -17.98
N THR A 46 -11.43 3.39 -18.79
CA THR A 46 -11.85 2.79 -20.06
C THR A 46 -11.26 3.61 -21.21
N VAL A 47 -10.48 2.95 -22.06
CA VAL A 47 -10.00 3.51 -23.33
C VAL A 47 -10.83 2.89 -24.45
N ALA A 48 -11.47 3.72 -25.25
CA ALA A 48 -12.32 3.27 -26.34
C ALA A 48 -12.04 4.04 -27.62
N VAL A 49 -12.07 3.32 -28.74
CA VAL A 49 -12.12 3.92 -30.07
C VAL A 49 -13.57 3.90 -30.52
N VAL A 50 -14.13 5.06 -30.86
CA VAL A 50 -15.51 5.20 -31.29
C VAL A 50 -15.61 5.81 -32.68
N LEU A 51 -16.59 5.37 -33.46
CA LEU A 51 -16.90 5.97 -34.75
C LEU A 51 -17.56 7.34 -34.52
N LEU A 52 -16.85 8.42 -34.85
CA LEU A 52 -17.33 9.77 -34.57
C LEU A 52 -18.52 10.18 -35.45
N ASN A 53 -18.45 9.88 -36.75
CA ASN A 53 -19.45 10.29 -37.74
C ASN A 53 -20.17 9.09 -38.33
N GLU A 54 -21.43 9.27 -38.69
CA GLU A 54 -22.18 8.28 -39.44
C GLU A 54 -21.58 8.07 -40.84
N LEU A 55 -21.51 6.82 -41.28
CA LEU A 55 -20.98 6.42 -42.59
C LEU A 55 -22.11 5.82 -43.43
N GLU A 56 -21.91 5.75 -44.75
CA GLU A 56 -22.81 4.98 -45.60
C GLU A 56 -22.80 3.49 -45.19
N PRO A 57 -23.99 2.87 -44.98
CA PRO A 57 -24.08 1.47 -44.60
C PRO A 57 -23.45 0.55 -45.65
N LYS A 58 -22.47 -0.24 -45.23
CA LYS A 58 -21.86 -1.30 -46.05
C LYS A 58 -21.86 -2.61 -45.27
N PRO A 59 -22.05 -3.77 -45.93
CA PRO A 59 -21.98 -5.06 -45.26
C PRO A 59 -20.70 -5.21 -44.45
N LEU A 60 -20.83 -5.68 -43.20
CA LEU A 60 -19.73 -5.91 -42.26
C LEU A 60 -18.92 -4.65 -41.89
N ARG A 61 -19.47 -3.44 -42.11
CA ARG A 61 -18.84 -2.18 -41.70
C ARG A 61 -19.70 -1.46 -40.65
N PRO A 62 -19.12 -1.08 -39.49
CA PRO A 62 -19.80 -0.20 -38.56
C PRO A 62 -20.05 1.15 -39.23
N HIS A 63 -21.29 1.63 -39.14
CA HIS A 63 -21.73 2.83 -39.86
C HIS A 63 -22.43 3.85 -38.95
N MET A 64 -22.95 3.44 -37.79
CA MET A 64 -23.63 4.35 -36.87
C MET A 64 -22.61 5.15 -36.04
N ALA A 65 -22.80 6.48 -35.93
CA ALA A 65 -22.04 7.30 -35.01
C ALA A 65 -22.17 6.78 -33.57
N GLY A 66 -21.08 6.84 -32.81
CA GLY A 66 -20.98 6.30 -31.46
C GLY A 66 -20.72 4.79 -31.39
N THR A 67 -20.58 4.08 -32.52
CA THR A 67 -20.22 2.65 -32.51
C THR A 67 -18.81 2.46 -31.94
N TRP A 68 -18.66 1.60 -30.92
CA TRP A 68 -17.35 1.26 -30.35
C TRP A 68 -16.63 0.30 -31.29
N LEU A 69 -15.47 0.71 -31.79
CA LEU A 69 -14.62 -0.08 -32.68
C LEU A 69 -13.60 -0.90 -31.89
N ALA A 70 -13.11 -0.36 -30.77
CA ALA A 70 -12.21 -1.05 -29.86
C ALA A 70 -12.42 -0.56 -28.42
N ARG A 71 -12.15 -1.42 -27.44
CA ARG A 71 -12.26 -1.10 -26.01
C ARG A 71 -11.17 -1.82 -25.23
N ARG A 72 -10.57 -1.12 -24.27
CA ARG A 72 -9.76 -1.73 -23.21
C ARG A 72 -10.10 -1.10 -21.88
N GLU A 73 -10.12 -1.93 -20.85
CA GLU A 73 -10.41 -1.52 -19.47
C GLU A 73 -9.18 -1.77 -18.61
N PHE A 74 -8.88 -0.81 -17.75
CA PHE A 74 -7.83 -0.88 -16.75
C PHE A 74 -8.45 -0.58 -15.38
N LYS A 75 -7.99 -1.27 -14.34
CA LYS A 75 -8.33 -0.97 -12.96
C LYS A 75 -7.12 -0.32 -12.32
N VAL A 76 -7.29 0.92 -11.87
CA VAL A 76 -6.30 1.65 -11.08
C VAL A 76 -6.77 1.58 -9.64
N SER A 77 -6.14 0.73 -8.84
CA SER A 77 -6.33 0.77 -7.39
C SER A 77 -5.21 1.65 -6.82
N PRO A 78 -5.44 2.42 -5.74
CA PRO A 78 -4.32 2.83 -4.92
C PRO A 78 -3.51 1.59 -4.58
N GLU A 79 -2.20 1.73 -4.57
CA GLU A 79 -1.33 0.72 -3.99
C GLU A 79 -1.92 0.47 -2.60
N VAL A 80 -2.47 -0.73 -2.39
CA VAL A 80 -2.82 -1.14 -1.04
C VAL A 80 -1.47 -1.15 -0.39
N ASP A 81 -1.22 -0.16 0.46
CA ASP A 81 -0.03 -0.11 1.27
C ASP A 81 0.18 -1.55 1.77
N GLU A 82 1.22 -2.24 1.27
CA GLU A 82 1.63 -3.52 1.83
C GLU A 82 1.96 -3.35 3.33
N THR A 83 2.01 -2.10 3.80
CA THR A 83 2.13 -1.64 5.18
C THR A 83 0.81 -1.36 5.92
N SER A 84 -0.37 -1.65 5.35
CA SER A 84 -1.66 -1.59 6.07
C SER A 84 -1.81 -2.79 7.02
N PHE A 85 -0.86 -2.93 7.94
CA PHE A 85 -0.84 -3.96 8.96
C PHE A 85 -1.97 -3.71 9.96
N SER A 86 -3.14 -4.26 9.67
CA SER A 86 -4.29 -4.17 10.58
C SER A 86 -4.04 -5.14 11.75
N PRO A 87 -3.98 -4.65 13.00
CA PRO A 87 -3.68 -5.52 14.13
C PRO A 87 -4.83 -6.50 14.41
N GLU A 88 -4.48 -7.75 14.63
CA GLU A 88 -5.35 -8.83 15.08
C GLU A 88 -5.28 -8.99 16.61
N PRO A 89 -6.33 -9.53 17.26
CA PRO A 89 -6.29 -9.79 18.70
C PRO A 89 -5.24 -10.85 19.05
N LEU A 90 -4.42 -10.57 20.06
CA LEU A 90 -3.44 -11.49 20.64
C LEU A 90 -4.10 -12.39 21.70
N THR A 91 -4.84 -13.40 21.22
CA THR A 91 -5.58 -14.33 22.09
C THR A 91 -4.65 -15.28 22.85
N ASN A 92 -5.18 -15.97 23.86
CA ASN A 92 -4.42 -16.98 24.60
C ASN A 92 -3.93 -18.11 23.69
N GLU A 93 -4.72 -18.54 22.71
CA GLU A 93 -4.33 -19.58 21.76
C GLU A 93 -3.12 -19.15 20.92
N ILE A 94 -3.10 -17.88 20.47
CA ILE A 94 -1.97 -17.32 19.71
C ILE A 94 -0.73 -17.21 20.60
N ARG A 95 -0.89 -16.81 21.87
CA ARG A 95 0.21 -16.76 22.85
C ARG A 95 0.80 -18.15 23.08
N GLU A 96 -0.03 -19.17 23.25
CA GLU A 96 0.41 -20.56 23.41
C GLU A 96 1.12 -21.06 22.15
N TYR A 97 0.58 -20.78 20.96
CA TYR A 97 1.17 -21.18 19.69
C TYR A 97 2.60 -20.61 19.50
N PHE A 98 2.80 -19.33 19.80
CA PHE A 98 4.11 -18.68 19.67
C PHE A 98 4.98 -18.75 20.95
N GLY A 99 4.52 -19.42 22.02
CA GLY A 99 5.26 -19.51 23.28
C GLY A 99 5.46 -18.16 24.00
N LEU A 100 4.53 -17.23 23.82
CA LEU A 100 4.62 -15.87 24.36
C LEU A 100 4.19 -15.82 25.83
N PRO A 101 4.88 -15.04 26.68
CA PRO A 101 4.49 -14.87 28.07
C PRO A 101 3.18 -14.07 28.21
N THR A 102 2.56 -14.18 29.38
CA THR A 102 1.44 -13.32 29.75
C THR A 102 1.87 -11.86 29.86
N GLY A 103 0.98 -10.94 29.50
CA GLY A 103 1.26 -9.50 29.52
C GLY A 103 2.04 -8.97 28.31
N VAL A 104 2.33 -9.79 27.29
CA VAL A 104 2.82 -9.27 26.00
C VAL A 104 1.75 -8.36 25.40
N LEU A 105 2.14 -7.11 25.15
CA LEU A 105 1.28 -6.09 24.57
C LEU A 105 1.05 -6.32 23.08
N ARG A 106 2.10 -6.64 22.34
CA ARG A 106 2.07 -6.77 20.88
C ARG A 106 3.12 -7.75 20.38
N TYR A 107 2.86 -8.37 19.25
CA TYR A 107 3.75 -9.33 18.61
C TYR A 107 3.60 -9.23 17.09
N VAL A 108 4.70 -9.24 16.35
CA VAL A 108 4.67 -9.27 14.88
C VAL A 108 5.24 -10.62 14.45
N SER A 109 4.42 -11.44 13.79
CA SER A 109 4.88 -12.65 13.13
C SER A 109 5.17 -12.33 11.66
N VAL A 110 6.30 -12.83 11.18
CA VAL A 110 6.74 -12.67 9.80
C VAL A 110 7.19 -14.04 9.30
N GLU A 111 6.45 -14.61 8.36
CA GLU A 111 6.66 -15.97 7.85
C GLU A 111 6.55 -15.97 6.32
N GLY A 112 7.49 -16.59 5.61
CA GLY A 112 7.39 -16.77 4.15
C GLY A 112 7.58 -15.51 3.31
N VAL A 113 8.31 -14.51 3.79
CA VAL A 113 8.45 -13.18 3.15
C VAL A 113 9.06 -13.18 1.75
N LEU A 114 9.75 -14.25 1.36
CA LEU A 114 10.34 -14.39 0.01
C LEU A 114 9.48 -15.23 -0.94
N ASP A 115 8.55 -16.04 -0.41
CA ASP A 115 7.80 -17.04 -1.18
C ASP A 115 6.42 -16.53 -1.63
N GLU A 116 5.99 -15.36 -1.12
CA GLU A 116 4.65 -14.82 -1.38
C GLU A 116 4.62 -13.74 -2.47
N GLU A 117 3.51 -13.69 -3.23
CA GLU A 117 3.25 -12.65 -4.24
C GLU A 117 2.96 -11.27 -3.60
N SER A 118 2.60 -11.27 -2.31
CA SER A 118 2.27 -10.10 -1.49
C SER A 118 2.77 -10.32 -0.07
N LEU A 119 3.35 -9.31 0.57
CA LEU A 119 3.76 -9.38 1.98
C LEU A 119 2.58 -9.33 2.96
N SER A 120 1.36 -9.06 2.47
CA SER A 120 0.16 -8.97 3.31
C SER A 120 -0.19 -10.28 4.01
N ASP A 121 0.16 -11.43 3.43
CA ASP A 121 -0.23 -12.74 3.94
C ASP A 121 0.89 -13.31 4.85
N ALA A 122 2.14 -12.90 4.60
CA ALA A 122 3.35 -13.23 5.35
C ALA A 122 3.47 -12.50 6.70
N VAL A 123 2.75 -11.39 6.87
CA VAL A 123 2.93 -10.50 8.02
C VAL A 123 1.66 -10.40 8.83
N ARG A 124 1.76 -10.77 10.11
CA ARG A 124 0.66 -10.66 11.07
C ARG A 124 1.08 -9.82 12.26
N VAL A 125 0.32 -8.76 12.50
CA VAL A 125 0.50 -7.91 13.69
C VAL A 125 -0.56 -8.28 14.69
N TYR A 126 -0.14 -8.67 15.89
CA TYR A 126 -1.02 -9.01 16.99
C TYR A 126 -0.91 -7.95 18.09
N LEU A 127 -2.05 -7.61 18.69
CA LEU A 127 -2.18 -6.65 19.78
C LEU A 127 -3.05 -7.24 20.88
N ASP A 128 -2.71 -6.96 22.14
CA ASP A 128 -3.51 -7.35 23.30
C ASP A 128 -5.00 -6.99 23.11
N GLU A 129 -5.89 -7.92 23.47
CA GLU A 129 -7.32 -7.81 23.19
C GLU A 129 -7.97 -6.57 23.80
N GLU A 130 -7.63 -6.24 25.04
CA GLU A 130 -8.21 -5.07 25.72
C GLU A 130 -7.72 -3.78 25.05
N VAL A 131 -6.43 -3.71 24.73
CA VAL A 131 -5.82 -2.55 24.08
C VAL A 131 -6.34 -2.37 22.65
N LEU A 132 -6.50 -3.46 21.90
CA LEU A 132 -7.08 -3.43 20.56
C LEU A 132 -8.51 -2.92 20.59
N ASN A 133 -9.33 -3.40 21.52
CA ASN A 133 -10.71 -2.91 21.68
C ASN A 133 -10.76 -1.41 22.01
N LEU A 134 -9.84 -0.92 22.85
CA LEU A 134 -9.73 0.52 23.15
C LEU A 134 -9.32 1.34 21.92
N LEU A 135 -8.35 0.84 21.15
CA LEU A 135 -7.88 1.47 19.91
C LEU A 135 -9.02 1.56 18.89
N LEU A 136 -9.78 0.48 18.70
CA LEU A 136 -10.93 0.44 17.79
C LEU A 136 -12.10 1.32 18.24
N ALA A 137 -12.31 1.44 19.55
CA ALA A 137 -13.37 2.29 20.11
C ALA A 137 -13.07 3.79 19.95
N ARG A 138 -11.79 4.18 19.96
CA ARG A 138 -11.35 5.58 19.90
C ARG A 138 -10.14 5.77 18.99
N PRO A 139 -10.25 5.51 17.67
CA PRO A 139 -9.10 5.46 16.77
C PRO A 139 -8.39 6.80 16.57
N ASN A 140 -9.07 7.92 16.88
CA ASN A 140 -8.53 9.27 16.72
C ASN A 140 -8.06 9.89 18.04
N ASP A 141 -8.13 9.15 19.15
CA ASP A 141 -7.57 9.61 20.42
C ASP A 141 -6.04 9.69 20.31
N SER A 142 -5.40 10.67 20.94
CA SER A 142 -3.95 10.91 20.77
C SER A 142 -3.11 9.70 21.19
N ALA A 143 -3.52 8.99 22.24
CA ALA A 143 -2.92 7.74 22.66
C ALA A 143 -3.11 6.61 21.63
N ALA A 144 -4.29 6.54 20.99
CA ALA A 144 -4.56 5.55 19.95
C ALA A 144 -3.77 5.83 18.67
N VAL A 145 -3.62 7.10 18.28
CA VAL A 145 -2.81 7.52 17.14
C VAL A 145 -1.33 7.20 17.38
N GLN A 146 -0.82 7.50 18.57
CA GLN A 146 0.56 7.16 18.94
C GLN A 146 0.79 5.65 18.88
N MET A 147 -0.15 4.84 19.39
CA MET A 147 -0.05 3.38 19.34
C MET A 147 -0.09 2.83 17.91
N GLN A 148 -0.95 3.38 17.04
CA GLN A 148 -1.00 3.00 15.63
C GLN A 148 0.32 3.28 14.90
N ILE A 149 0.92 4.46 15.15
CA ILE A 149 2.23 4.81 14.60
C ILE A 149 3.30 3.83 15.09
N GLU A 150 3.30 3.51 16.39
CA GLU A 150 4.28 2.58 16.95
C GLU A 150 4.16 1.16 16.38
N LEU A 151 2.93 0.69 16.14
CA LEU A 151 2.68 -0.58 15.48
C LEU A 151 3.17 -0.57 14.03
N ALA A 152 2.93 0.52 13.29
CA ALA A 152 3.41 0.65 11.92
C ALA A 152 4.94 0.65 11.83
N VAL A 153 5.61 1.37 12.73
CA VAL A 153 7.09 1.35 12.85
C VAL A 153 7.57 -0.06 13.14
N GLN A 154 7.00 -0.74 14.14
CA GLN A 154 7.43 -2.08 14.53
C GLN A 154 7.20 -3.12 13.43
N ALA A 155 6.06 -3.06 12.75
CA ALA A 155 5.75 -3.98 11.67
C ALA A 155 6.72 -3.79 10.49
N THR A 156 6.92 -2.54 10.07
CA THR A 156 7.86 -2.20 8.98
C THR A 156 9.29 -2.63 9.32
N GLU A 157 9.74 -2.38 10.55
CA GLU A 157 11.05 -2.82 11.06
C GLU A 157 11.18 -4.35 11.03
N SER A 158 10.15 -5.08 11.48
CA SER A 158 10.16 -6.54 11.55
C SER A 158 10.21 -7.18 10.15
N VAL A 159 9.46 -6.62 9.19
CA VAL A 159 9.44 -7.09 7.80
C VAL A 159 10.78 -6.84 7.13
N ALA A 160 11.34 -5.64 7.27
CA ALA A 160 12.66 -5.32 6.75
C ALA A 160 13.72 -6.28 7.32
N ALA A 161 13.74 -6.45 8.64
CA ALA A 161 14.69 -7.35 9.30
C ALA A 161 14.53 -8.81 8.86
N ALA A 162 13.30 -9.31 8.69
CA ALA A 162 13.03 -10.68 8.26
C ALA A 162 13.54 -10.93 6.83
N ILE A 163 13.19 -10.04 5.89
CA ILE A 163 13.67 -10.14 4.51
C ILE A 163 15.21 -10.07 4.46
N ALA A 164 15.81 -9.12 5.19
CA ALA A 164 17.26 -8.96 5.22
C ALA A 164 17.95 -10.20 5.80
N LYS A 165 17.38 -10.79 6.85
CA LYS A 165 17.90 -12.01 7.46
C LYS A 165 17.83 -13.21 6.50
N GLU A 166 16.74 -13.36 5.75
CA GLU A 166 16.57 -14.47 4.81
C GLU A 166 17.47 -14.32 3.57
N LEU A 167 17.62 -13.11 3.03
CA LEU A 167 18.42 -12.86 1.81
C LEU A 167 19.91 -12.70 2.08
N PHE A 168 20.27 -12.03 3.18
CA PHE A 168 21.64 -11.54 3.40
C PHE A 168 22.34 -12.22 4.57
N ASN A 169 21.95 -13.43 4.96
CA ASN A 169 22.53 -14.18 6.09
C ASN A 169 24.08 -14.29 6.01
N GLY A 170 24.80 -13.25 6.46
CA GLY A 170 26.24 -13.07 6.30
C GLY A 170 26.72 -12.58 4.93
N ALA A 171 25.83 -12.24 3.99
CA ALA A 171 26.16 -11.73 2.66
C ALA A 171 26.05 -10.20 2.58
N VAL A 172 26.69 -9.59 1.56
CA VAL A 172 26.61 -8.14 1.35
C VAL A 172 25.20 -7.79 0.84
N PRO A 173 24.50 -6.85 1.49
CA PRO A 173 23.19 -6.38 1.02
C PRO A 173 23.31 -5.77 -0.38
N SER A 174 22.43 -6.19 -1.28
CA SER A 174 22.45 -5.75 -2.69
C SER A 174 21.05 -5.81 -3.30
N ALA A 175 20.79 -4.91 -4.24
CA ALA A 175 19.51 -4.85 -4.93
C ALA A 175 19.28 -6.10 -5.80
N GLU A 176 20.35 -6.68 -6.35
CA GLU A 176 20.30 -7.90 -7.16
C GLU A 176 19.77 -9.11 -6.40
N ALA A 177 19.96 -9.16 -5.08
CA ALA A 177 19.44 -10.24 -4.24
C ALA A 177 17.92 -10.19 -4.08
N LEU A 178 17.28 -9.08 -4.40
CA LEU A 178 15.82 -8.92 -4.36
C LEU A 178 15.13 -9.37 -5.66
N GLU A 179 15.88 -9.55 -6.76
CA GLU A 179 15.34 -10.02 -8.05
C GLU A 179 14.48 -11.29 -7.95
N PRO A 180 14.83 -12.34 -7.17
CA PRO A 180 13.98 -13.52 -7.04
C PRO A 180 12.71 -13.28 -6.21
N ALA A 181 12.61 -12.16 -5.48
CA ALA A 181 11.53 -11.87 -4.53
C ALA A 181 10.87 -10.51 -4.84
N PRO A 182 9.95 -10.44 -5.82
CA PRO A 182 9.38 -9.17 -6.29
C PRO A 182 8.60 -8.40 -5.21
N ALA A 183 7.94 -9.10 -4.28
CA ALA A 183 7.24 -8.45 -3.16
C ALA A 183 8.23 -7.78 -2.21
N ALA A 184 9.30 -8.48 -1.81
CA ALA A 184 10.39 -7.91 -1.02
C ALA A 184 11.04 -6.71 -1.72
N ARG A 185 11.26 -6.79 -3.04
CA ARG A 185 11.77 -5.66 -3.82
C ARG A 185 10.88 -4.43 -3.72
N ARG A 186 9.57 -4.58 -4.00
CA ARG A 186 8.60 -3.46 -3.91
C ARG A 186 8.58 -2.86 -2.52
N PHE A 187 8.59 -3.69 -1.48
CA PHE A 187 8.64 -3.23 -0.10
C PHE A 187 9.85 -2.35 0.18
N TYR A 188 11.05 -2.78 -0.20
CA TYR A 188 12.27 -1.99 0.01
C TYR A 188 12.33 -0.74 -0.85
N GLU A 189 11.83 -0.78 -2.10
CA GLU A 189 11.73 0.40 -2.96
C GLU A 189 10.74 1.43 -2.38
N ASN A 190 9.63 0.98 -1.82
CA ASN A 190 8.65 1.83 -1.14
C ASN A 190 9.22 2.40 0.17
N LEU A 191 9.97 1.59 0.93
CA LEU A 191 10.63 2.03 2.14
C LEU A 191 11.72 3.07 1.84
N ALA A 192 12.56 2.86 0.82
CA ALA A 192 13.56 3.81 0.35
C ALA A 192 12.93 5.15 -0.06
N ARG A 193 11.82 5.10 -0.81
CA ARG A 193 11.05 6.30 -1.17
C ARG A 193 10.47 7.02 0.05
N THR A 194 10.00 6.26 1.04
CA THR A 194 9.42 6.80 2.27
C THR A 194 10.47 7.48 3.14
N LEU A 195 11.67 6.91 3.19
CA LEU A 195 12.81 7.44 3.95
C LEU A 195 13.60 8.52 3.20
N ASP A 196 13.32 8.74 1.90
CA ASP A 196 14.05 9.64 1.00
C ASP A 196 15.56 9.31 0.93
N VAL A 197 15.87 8.03 0.77
CA VAL A 197 17.25 7.50 0.65
C VAL A 197 17.34 6.46 -0.46
N ASP A 198 18.57 6.08 -0.82
CA ASP A 198 18.79 5.06 -1.85
C ASP A 198 18.44 3.65 -1.34
N LEU A 199 18.01 2.78 -2.26
CA LEU A 199 17.66 1.39 -1.96
C LEU A 199 18.80 0.64 -1.26
N ALA A 200 20.05 0.87 -1.69
CA ALA A 200 21.22 0.25 -1.09
C ALA A 200 21.40 0.64 0.40
N ASP A 201 21.12 1.90 0.75
CA ASP A 201 21.24 2.39 2.12
C ASP A 201 20.18 1.75 3.02
N VAL A 202 18.93 1.61 2.55
CA VAL A 202 17.89 0.92 3.34
C VAL A 202 18.22 -0.55 3.55
N LEU A 203 18.76 -1.23 2.54
CA LEU A 203 19.17 -2.63 2.68
C LEU A 203 20.30 -2.79 3.71
N GLU A 204 21.27 -1.88 3.70
CA GLU A 204 22.35 -1.85 4.70
C GLU A 204 21.81 -1.56 6.11
N LEU A 205 20.88 -0.60 6.22
CA LEU A 205 20.21 -0.27 7.48
C LEU A 205 19.45 -1.48 8.04
N ALA A 206 18.68 -2.18 7.21
CA ALA A 206 17.91 -3.34 7.64
C ALA A 206 18.78 -4.54 8.01
N ALA A 207 19.86 -4.79 7.28
CA ALA A 207 20.74 -5.94 7.51
C ALA A 207 21.67 -5.73 8.71
N ASN A 208 22.27 -4.54 8.84
CA ASN A 208 23.40 -4.31 9.74
C ASN A 208 23.15 -3.24 10.80
N GLN A 209 22.14 -2.37 10.63
CA GLN A 209 21.92 -1.21 11.50
C GLN A 209 20.44 -1.03 11.89
N LEU A 210 19.78 -2.13 12.26
CA LEU A 210 18.35 -2.14 12.58
C LEU A 210 17.91 -1.04 13.58
N PRO A 211 18.68 -0.71 14.65
CA PRO A 211 18.33 0.41 15.53
C PRO A 211 18.31 1.78 14.82
N THR A 212 19.19 1.98 13.84
CA THR A 212 19.23 3.19 13.02
C THR A 212 18.02 3.22 12.08
N LEU A 213 17.67 2.09 11.45
CA LEU A 213 16.45 1.97 10.64
C LEU A 213 15.22 2.37 11.44
N ARG A 214 15.10 1.83 12.66
CA ARG A 214 14.00 2.15 13.57
C ARG A 214 13.91 3.65 13.85
N ALA A 215 15.03 4.30 14.16
CA ALA A 215 15.05 5.74 14.42
C ALA A 215 14.59 6.57 13.20
N GLN A 216 14.94 6.15 11.99
CA GLN A 216 14.48 6.79 10.75
C GLN A 216 12.97 6.58 10.53
N LEU A 217 12.47 5.37 10.77
CA LEU A 217 11.04 5.06 10.73
C LEU A 217 10.26 5.92 11.74
N GLU A 218 10.72 6.02 12.99
CA GLU A 218 10.08 6.87 14.00
C GLU A 218 9.99 8.34 13.56
N ALA A 219 11.03 8.85 12.90
CA ALA A 219 11.03 10.22 12.38
C ALA A 219 10.01 10.41 11.25
N VAL A 220 10.00 9.52 10.25
CA VAL A 220 9.12 9.66 9.08
C VAL A 220 7.65 9.41 9.41
N PHE A 221 7.36 8.46 10.30
CA PHE A 221 6.00 8.19 10.75
C PHE A 221 5.48 9.22 11.78
N GLY A 222 6.29 10.22 12.15
CA GLY A 222 5.86 11.31 13.04
C GLY A 222 5.68 10.90 14.50
N MET A 223 6.39 9.86 14.96
CA MET A 223 6.28 9.30 16.31
C MET A 223 6.50 10.37 17.39
N GLN A 224 7.51 11.23 17.23
CA GLN A 224 7.81 12.29 18.20
C GLN A 224 6.63 13.26 18.39
N ALA A 225 5.98 13.68 17.31
CA ALA A 225 4.83 14.59 17.37
C ALA A 225 3.61 13.91 17.99
N ALA A 226 3.35 12.65 17.64
CA ALA A 226 2.27 11.86 18.20
C ALA A 226 2.45 11.62 19.70
N THR A 227 3.63 11.21 20.14
CA THR A 227 3.98 11.03 21.56
C THR A 227 3.85 12.34 22.33
N ALA A 228 4.34 13.46 21.79
CA ALA A 228 4.22 14.76 22.45
C ALA A 228 2.75 15.19 22.63
N THR A 229 1.89 14.86 21.67
CA THR A 229 0.45 15.14 21.75
C THR A 229 -0.22 14.26 22.80
N ALA A 230 0.02 12.95 22.76
CA ALA A 230 -0.53 11.99 23.71
C ALA A 230 -0.15 12.27 25.17
N LEU A 231 1.04 12.82 25.41
CA LEU A 231 1.48 13.19 26.76
C LEU A 231 0.87 14.50 27.27
N LYS A 232 0.42 15.40 26.37
CA LYS A 232 -0.18 16.69 26.73
C LYS A 232 -1.68 16.62 27.01
N GLU A 233 -2.37 15.62 26.46
CA GLU A 233 -3.80 15.42 26.66
C GLU A 233 -4.15 14.66 27.95
N LYS A 234 -3.16 14.46 28.84
CA LYS A 234 -3.33 13.89 30.18
C LYS A 234 -3.83 14.89 31.22
#